data_AF-A0A5F2GE78-F1
#
_entry.id   AF-A0A5F2GE78-F1
#
_cell.length_a   1.000
_cell.length_b   1.000
_cell.length_c   1.000
_cell.angle_alpha   90.00
_cell.angle_beta   90.00
_cell.angle_gamma   90.00
#
_symmetry.space_group_name_H-M   'P 1'
#
loop_
_entity.id
_entity.type
_entity.pdbx_description
1 polymer ?
#
loop_
_entity_poly.entity_id
_entity_poly.type
_entity_poly.pdbx_seq_one_letter_code
_entity_poly.pdbx_strand_id
1 'polypeptide(L)'
;MGIYREHYKRAGKAGAAFAALMLLGGCMTHLPRGIDAYQTSGIDQWLATADADKVVNAMAAKGMIPATIDCRFADTTPGQVAYVSKFTWKRAPANARYHWEVGDPAYLASKEVRANRVGLKRVFAKEVRDAASGQRVGCSVWVG
;
A
#
# COMPACT_ATOMS: atom_id res chain seq x y z
N MET A 1 -0.28 9.67 -70.41
CA MET A 1 -0.03 8.62 -69.39
C MET A 1 -1.35 7.92 -69.14
N GLY A 2 -1.57 6.60 -69.14
CA GLY A 2 -0.75 5.40 -69.22
C GLY A 2 -1.71 4.29 -68.80
N ILE A 3 -1.97 3.34 -69.70
CA ILE A 3 -2.99 2.28 -69.62
C ILE A 3 -2.33 1.01 -69.04
N TYR A 4 -3.14 0.12 -68.45
CA TYR A 4 -2.91 -1.30 -68.10
C TYR A 4 -2.23 -1.63 -66.76
N ARG A 5 -2.93 -2.44 -65.94
CA ARG A 5 -2.75 -3.91 -65.99
C ARG A 5 -3.91 -4.67 -65.34
N GLU A 6 -4.46 -5.61 -66.10
CA GLU A 6 -5.28 -6.73 -65.64
C GLU A 6 -4.52 -7.62 -64.65
N HIS A 7 -5.22 -8.34 -63.77
CA HIS A 7 -5.47 -9.78 -63.97
C HIS A 7 -6.33 -10.35 -62.83
N TYR A 8 -7.45 -10.93 -63.27
CA TYR A 8 -8.35 -11.79 -62.51
C TYR A 8 -7.68 -13.10 -62.05
N LYS A 9 -8.05 -13.56 -60.85
CA LYS A 9 -8.40 -14.95 -60.47
C LYS A 9 -8.98 -14.87 -59.04
N ARG A 10 -10.30 -14.94 -58.82
CA ARG A 10 -11.18 -16.15 -58.73
C ARG A 10 -10.53 -17.20 -57.80
N ALA A 11 -11.15 -17.71 -56.74
CA ALA A 11 -12.55 -18.00 -56.42
C ALA A 11 -12.72 -17.93 -54.88
N GLY A 12 -13.89 -17.53 -54.34
CA GLY A 12 -15.02 -18.42 -54.04
C GLY A 12 -14.84 -18.98 -52.60
N LYS A 13 -15.82 -19.11 -51.72
CA LYS A 13 -17.28 -19.13 -51.73
C LYS A 13 -17.64 -19.00 -50.23
N ALA A 14 -18.51 -18.07 -49.84
CA ALA A 14 -19.92 -18.32 -49.49
C ALA A 14 -20.21 -19.00 -48.13
N GLY A 15 -21.23 -18.48 -47.45
CA GLY A 15 -21.99 -19.12 -46.36
C GLY A 15 -21.55 -18.63 -44.98
N ALA A 16 -22.08 -17.54 -44.42
CA ALA A 16 -23.45 -17.32 -43.92
C ALA A 16 -23.89 -18.36 -42.87
N ALA A 17 -24.10 -17.91 -41.63
CA ALA A 17 -25.26 -18.21 -40.78
C ALA A 17 -25.00 -17.96 -39.28
N PHE A 18 -25.81 -17.04 -38.73
CA PHE A 18 -26.50 -17.07 -37.44
C PHE A 18 -25.78 -17.57 -36.16
N ALA A 19 -25.79 -16.73 -35.12
CA ALA A 19 -26.74 -16.94 -34.01
C ALA A 19 -26.60 -15.82 -32.96
N ALA A 20 -27.73 -15.20 -32.67
CA ALA A 20 -27.93 -14.32 -31.53
C ALA A 20 -28.30 -15.14 -30.28
N LEU A 21 -28.05 -14.51 -29.12
CA LEU A 21 -28.50 -14.82 -27.76
C LEU A 21 -27.89 -16.05 -27.05
N MET A 22 -27.39 -15.80 -25.83
CA MET A 22 -27.97 -16.29 -24.58
C MET A 22 -27.26 -15.62 -23.38
N LEU A 23 -28.02 -14.81 -22.65
CA LEU A 23 -27.74 -14.39 -21.27
C LEU A 23 -28.16 -15.53 -20.32
N LEU A 24 -27.49 -15.59 -19.17
CA LEU A 24 -27.82 -16.25 -17.89
C LEU A 24 -27.08 -17.55 -17.54
N GLY A 25 -26.20 -17.41 -16.53
CA GLY A 25 -26.25 -18.23 -15.31
C GLY A 25 -25.35 -19.47 -15.24
N GLY A 26 -24.45 -19.52 -14.24
CA GLY A 26 -23.91 -20.80 -13.79
C GLY A 26 -22.54 -20.77 -13.13
N CYS A 27 -22.51 -20.39 -11.85
CA CYS A 27 -21.71 -20.99 -10.77
C CYS A 27 -20.27 -21.49 -11.07
N MET A 28 -19.27 -20.64 -10.81
CA MET A 28 -18.01 -21.13 -10.26
C MET A 28 -17.97 -20.85 -8.76
N THR A 29 -18.34 -21.86 -7.98
CA THR A 29 -17.90 -22.03 -6.59
C THR A 29 -16.38 -22.19 -6.56
N HIS A 30 -15.65 -21.09 -6.42
CA HIS A 30 -14.28 -21.13 -5.92
C HIS A 30 -14.29 -20.88 -4.41
N LEU A 31 -13.75 -21.85 -3.68
CA LEU A 31 -13.58 -21.89 -2.23
C LEU A 31 -13.16 -20.53 -1.63
N PRO A 32 -13.62 -20.19 -0.41
CA PRO A 32 -13.07 -19.08 0.35
C PRO A 32 -11.69 -19.49 0.85
N ARG A 33 -10.64 -19.16 0.09
CA ARG A 33 -9.28 -19.20 0.63
C ARG A 33 -9.13 -17.94 1.47
N GLY A 34 -9.29 -18.15 2.78
CA GLY A 34 -9.23 -17.12 3.80
C GLY A 34 -7.95 -16.28 3.74
N ILE A 35 -8.08 -15.14 4.41
CA ILE A 35 -7.20 -13.97 4.48
C ILE A 35 -7.54 -12.93 3.40
N ASP A 36 -8.35 -11.96 3.85
CA ASP A 36 -8.54 -10.63 3.26
C ASP A 36 -7.20 -10.03 2.79
N ALA A 37 -6.83 -10.32 1.55
CA ALA A 37 -5.98 -9.43 0.78
C ALA A 37 -6.91 -8.44 0.09
N TYR A 38 -7.58 -7.57 0.87
CA TYR A 38 -8.14 -6.36 0.27
C TYR A 38 -6.95 -5.61 -0.31
N GLN A 39 -6.89 -5.66 -1.63
CA GLN A 39 -5.85 -5.10 -2.45
C GLN A 39 -5.52 -3.71 -1.93
N THR A 40 -4.28 -3.56 -1.46
CA THR A 40 -3.67 -2.33 -0.94
C THR A 40 -3.99 -1.16 -1.87
N SER A 41 -5.04 -0.40 -1.54
CA SER A 41 -5.14 1.01 -1.93
C SER A 41 -4.17 1.80 -1.05
N GLY A 42 -2.90 1.40 -1.11
CA GLY A 42 -1.81 2.07 -0.46
C GLY A 42 -1.66 3.41 -1.14
N ILE A 43 -1.88 4.47 -0.38
CA ILE A 43 -1.29 5.77 -0.68
C ILE A 43 0.22 5.51 -0.77
N ASP A 44 0.72 5.30 -1.99
CA ASP A 44 2.08 4.83 -2.26
C ASP A 44 3.13 5.94 -2.14
N GLN A 45 2.76 7.04 -1.49
CA GLN A 45 3.58 8.24 -1.40
C GLN A 45 4.35 8.30 -0.08
N TRP A 46 5.54 8.88 -0.13
CA TRP A 46 6.29 9.27 1.05
C TRP A 46 5.70 10.56 1.62
N LEU A 47 5.41 10.55 2.92
CA LEU A 47 4.70 11.62 3.62
C LEU A 47 5.61 12.22 4.68
N ALA A 48 5.70 13.55 4.71
CA ALA A 48 6.21 14.25 5.90
C ALA A 48 5.27 14.02 7.08
N THR A 49 5.76 14.15 8.32
CA THR A 49 5.01 13.82 9.54
C THR A 49 3.61 14.44 9.58
N ALA A 50 3.47 15.73 9.25
CA ALA A 50 2.19 16.42 9.28
C ALA A 50 1.18 15.87 8.26
N ASP A 51 1.63 15.39 7.10
CA ASP A 51 0.76 14.79 6.10
C ASP A 51 0.52 13.30 6.38
N ALA A 52 1.48 12.62 7.01
CA ALA A 52 1.32 11.27 7.54
C ALA A 52 0.19 11.22 8.58
N ASP A 53 0.14 12.16 9.51
CA ASP A 53 -0.94 12.25 10.51
C ASP A 53 -2.32 12.41 9.85
N LYS A 54 -2.44 13.31 8.86
CA LYS A 54 -3.70 13.50 8.11
C LYS A 54 -4.14 12.23 7.42
N VAL A 55 -3.23 11.54 6.74
CA VAL A 55 -3.52 10.30 6.02
C VAL A 55 -3.89 9.18 7.00
N VAL A 56 -3.15 9.01 8.10
CA VAL A 56 -3.45 8.01 9.12
C VAL A 56 -4.84 8.25 9.71
N ASN A 57 -5.19 9.49 10.05
CA ASN A 57 -6.52 9.83 10.56
C ASN A 57 -7.62 9.56 9.52
N ALA A 58 -7.39 9.89 8.25
CA ALA A 58 -8.34 9.61 7.18
C ALA A 58 -8.56 8.10 6.97
N MET A 59 -7.52 7.28 7.15
CA MET A 59 -7.62 5.83 7.07
C MET A 59 -8.25 5.22 8.32
N ALA A 60 -8.00 5.79 9.50
CA ALA A 60 -8.67 5.42 10.74
C ALA A 60 -10.19 5.62 10.65
N ALA A 61 -10.63 6.74 10.06
CA ALA A 61 -12.04 7.01 9.80
C ALA A 61 -12.71 5.97 8.86
N LYS A 62 -11.90 5.26 8.05
CA LYS A 62 -12.35 4.15 7.21
C LYS A 62 -12.29 2.79 7.92
N GLY A 63 -11.92 2.76 9.20
CA GLY A 63 -11.74 1.53 9.98
C GLY A 63 -10.47 0.77 9.62
N MET A 64 -9.42 1.48 9.22
CA MET A 64 -8.10 0.92 8.86
C MET A 64 -7.04 1.33 9.87
N ILE A 65 -6.03 0.50 10.05
CA ILE A 65 -4.81 0.82 10.82
C ILE A 65 -3.56 0.56 9.96
N PRO A 66 -2.42 1.18 10.29
CA PRO A 66 -1.14 0.82 9.69
C PRO A 66 -0.85 -0.68 9.83
N ALA A 67 -0.57 -1.34 8.72
CA ALA A 67 -0.08 -2.72 8.70
C ALA A 67 1.44 -2.75 8.79
N THR A 68 2.11 -1.92 8.00
CA THR A 68 3.55 -1.67 8.03
C THR A 68 3.83 -0.18 7.90
N ILE A 69 5.04 0.22 8.27
CA ILE A 69 5.55 1.58 8.10
C ILE A 69 6.98 1.50 7.57
N ASP A 70 7.29 2.27 6.54
CA ASP A 70 8.64 2.52 6.09
C ASP A 70 9.03 3.95 6.47
N CYS A 71 10.31 4.16 6.81
CA CYS A 71 10.87 5.48 7.10
C CYS A 71 12.17 5.72 6.34
N ARG A 72 12.46 6.99 6.06
CA ARG A 72 13.78 7.45 5.62
C ARG A 72 13.96 8.91 6.01
N PHE A 73 15.20 9.37 5.96
CA PHE A 73 15.50 10.79 6.06
C PHE A 73 14.96 11.53 4.83
N ALA A 74 14.30 12.65 5.08
CA ALA A 74 13.99 13.66 4.07
C ALA A 74 15.18 14.60 3.90
N ASP A 75 15.83 14.93 5.03
CA ASP A 75 17.03 15.74 5.14
C ASP A 75 17.87 15.22 6.31
N THR A 76 19.18 15.08 6.11
CA THR A 76 20.17 14.63 7.10
C THR A 76 21.06 15.77 7.61
N THR A 77 20.75 17.01 7.24
CA THR A 77 21.47 18.20 7.69
C THR A 77 21.42 18.28 9.22
N PRO A 78 22.58 18.38 9.90
CA PRO A 78 22.62 18.49 11.35
C PRO A 78 21.74 19.63 11.88
N GLY A 79 20.87 19.33 12.84
CA GLY A 79 19.95 20.31 13.44
C GLY A 79 18.62 20.50 12.69
N GLN A 80 18.42 19.86 11.53
CA GLN A 80 17.18 19.94 10.74
C GLN A 80 16.67 18.56 10.32
N VAL A 81 16.89 17.54 11.16
CA VAL A 81 16.54 16.16 10.82
C VAL A 81 15.04 16.06 10.56
N ALA A 82 14.70 15.78 9.31
CA ALA A 82 13.34 15.62 8.85
C ALA A 82 13.15 14.19 8.35
N TYR A 83 12.00 13.60 8.66
CA TYR A 83 11.68 12.22 8.27
C TYR A 83 10.48 12.20 7.34
N VAL A 84 10.48 11.22 6.44
CA VAL A 84 9.28 10.84 5.71
C VAL A 84 8.94 9.39 5.98
N SER A 85 7.65 9.11 5.98
CA SER A 85 7.08 7.80 6.21
C SER A 85 6.16 7.36 5.09
N LYS A 86 6.06 6.06 4.88
CA LYS A 86 5.14 5.42 3.94
C LYS A 86 4.44 4.27 4.64
N PHE A 87 3.15 4.09 4.39
CA PHE A 87 2.33 3.15 5.14
C PHE A 87 1.65 2.16 4.21
N THR A 88 1.53 0.92 4.70
CA THR A 88 0.52 -0.01 4.19
C THR A 88 -0.61 -0.13 5.21
N TRP A 89 -1.76 -0.61 4.77
CA TRP A 89 -2.99 -0.57 5.58
C TRP A 89 -3.62 -1.94 5.69
N LYS A 90 -4.27 -2.18 6.83
CA LYS A 90 -5.14 -3.35 7.04
C LYS A 90 -6.39 -2.93 7.79
N ARG A 91 -7.41 -3.77 7.76
CA ARG A 91 -8.62 -3.57 8.57
C ARG A 91 -8.25 -3.53 10.05
N ALA A 92 -8.81 -2.56 10.77
CA ALA A 92 -8.71 -2.51 12.22
C ALA A 92 -9.43 -3.72 12.83
N PRO A 93 -8.77 -4.52 13.69
CA PRO A 93 -9.50 -5.46 14.54
C PRO A 93 -10.52 -4.72 15.42
N ALA A 94 -11.56 -5.43 15.86
CA ALA A 94 -12.59 -4.83 16.71
C ALA A 94 -11.97 -4.18 17.95
N ASN A 95 -12.30 -2.92 18.20
CA ASN A 95 -11.82 -2.12 19.35
C ASN A 95 -10.28 -1.96 19.44
N ALA A 96 -9.54 -2.23 18.36
CA ALA A 96 -8.09 -2.10 18.37
C ALA A 96 -7.66 -0.63 18.52
N ARG A 97 -6.72 -0.41 19.43
CA ARG A 97 -5.98 0.84 19.57
C ARG A 97 -4.64 0.69 18.87
N TYR A 98 -4.11 1.77 18.33
CA TYR A 98 -2.81 1.76 17.69
C TYR A 98 -2.05 3.05 17.91
N HIS A 99 -0.75 2.98 17.71
CA HIS A 99 0.18 4.10 17.73
C HIS A 99 1.28 3.85 16.70
N TRP A 100 1.83 4.91 16.12
CA TRP A 100 2.96 4.83 15.21
C TRP A 100 3.88 6.02 15.47
N GLU A 101 5.17 5.83 15.26
CA GLU A 101 6.19 6.87 15.45
C GLU A 101 7.33 6.68 14.46
N VAL A 102 8.01 7.78 14.17
CA VAL A 102 9.27 7.85 13.40
C VAL A 102 10.24 8.73 14.17
N GLY A 103 11.50 8.29 14.27
CA GLY A 103 12.52 9.08 14.95
C GLY A 103 13.81 8.28 15.15
N ASP A 104 14.74 8.83 15.92
CA ASP A 104 15.96 8.12 16.27
C ASP A 104 15.66 6.87 17.14
N PRO A 105 16.59 5.88 17.21
CA PRO A 105 16.36 4.66 17.97
C PRO A 105 16.10 4.87 19.47
N ALA A 106 16.70 5.88 20.10
CA ALA A 106 16.49 6.15 21.53
C ALA A 106 15.10 6.75 21.78
N TYR A 107 14.65 7.65 20.90
CA TYR A 107 13.28 8.16 20.90
C TYR A 107 12.27 7.02 20.81
N LEU A 108 12.43 6.08 19.87
CA LEU A 108 11.51 4.96 19.71
C LEU A 108 11.53 3.98 20.88
N ALA A 109 12.70 3.75 21.48
CA ALA A 109 12.78 2.95 22.70
C ALA A 109 11.98 3.59 23.86
N SER A 110 12.00 4.93 23.96
CA SER A 110 11.17 5.63 24.94
C SER A 110 9.67 5.50 24.66
N LYS A 111 9.28 5.46 23.38
CA LYS A 111 7.89 5.30 22.94
C LYS A 111 7.37 3.89 23.16
N GLU A 112 8.21 2.88 22.95
CA GLU A 112 7.94 1.48 23.30
C GLU A 112 7.51 1.34 24.76
N VAL A 113 8.26 1.93 25.69
CA VAL A 113 7.93 1.88 27.12
C VAL A 113 6.56 2.52 27.40
N ARG A 114 6.25 3.65 26.77
CA ARG A 114 4.94 4.33 26.95
C ARG A 114 3.79 3.55 26.32
N ALA A 115 4.00 3.00 25.13
CA ALA A 115 3.02 2.18 24.42
C ALA A 115 2.67 0.93 25.23
N ASN A 116 3.67 0.23 25.77
CA ASN A 116 3.48 -0.94 26.62
C ASN A 116 2.70 -0.63 27.90
N ARG A 117 2.93 0.54 28.53
CA ARG A 117 2.18 0.97 29.73
C ARG A 117 0.68 1.14 29.48
N VAL A 118 0.27 1.42 28.24
CA VAL A 118 -1.14 1.58 27.86
C VAL A 118 -1.69 0.36 27.12
N GLY A 119 -0.99 -0.78 27.19
CA GLY A 119 -1.41 -2.07 26.66
C GLY A 119 -1.12 -2.31 25.18
N LEU A 120 -0.40 -1.41 24.49
CA LEU A 120 -0.05 -1.60 23.09
C LEU A 120 1.26 -2.39 22.98
N LYS A 121 1.32 -3.34 22.05
CA LYS A 121 2.53 -4.12 21.73
C LYS A 121 3.08 -3.71 20.37
N ARG A 122 4.41 -3.67 20.23
CA ARG A 122 5.03 -3.39 18.93
C ARG A 122 4.80 -4.55 17.97
N VAL A 123 4.09 -4.28 16.89
CA VAL A 123 3.76 -5.28 15.86
C VAL A 123 4.59 -5.11 14.59
N PHE A 124 5.21 -3.95 14.41
CA PHE A 124 6.13 -3.68 13.32
C PHE A 124 7.21 -2.69 13.75
N ALA A 125 8.43 -2.92 13.29
CA ALA A 125 9.55 -2.00 13.46
C ALA A 125 10.46 -2.09 12.24
N LYS A 126 10.98 -0.95 11.81
CA LYS A 126 12.03 -0.89 10.78
C LYS A 126 13.02 0.20 11.13
N GLU A 127 14.25 -0.01 10.73
CA GLU A 127 15.32 0.96 10.91
C GLU A 127 16.11 1.13 9.62
N VAL A 128 16.55 2.36 9.37
CA VAL A 128 17.32 2.76 8.21
C VAL A 128 18.53 3.57 8.68
N ARG A 129 19.69 3.24 8.13
CA ARG A 129 20.94 3.97 8.35
C ARG A 129 21.26 4.80 7.12
N ASP A 130 21.48 6.08 7.31
CA ASP A 130 22.00 6.95 6.26
C ASP A 130 23.47 6.60 5.98
N ALA A 131 23.80 6.41 4.71
CA ALA A 131 25.13 5.95 4.31
C ALA A 131 26.21 7.05 4.47
N ALA A 132 25.83 8.31 4.26
CA ALA A 132 26.77 9.43 4.27
C ALA A 132 27.13 9.86 5.71
N SER A 133 26.12 10.04 6.56
CA SER A 133 26.28 10.51 7.94
C SER A 133 26.40 9.39 8.96
N GLY A 134 25.99 8.16 8.60
CA GLY A 134 25.86 7.05 9.55
C GLY A 134 24.70 7.18 10.53
N GLN A 135 23.90 8.26 10.45
CA GLN A 135 22.73 8.48 11.30
C GLN A 135 21.68 7.38 11.09
N ARG A 136 20.89 7.12 12.14
CA ARG A 136 19.86 6.09 12.13
C ARG A 136 18.50 6.72 12.38
N VAL A 137 17.52 6.30 11.59
CA VAL A 137 16.10 6.58 11.79
C VAL A 137 15.37 5.25 11.87
N GLY A 138 14.46 5.14 12.84
CA GLY A 138 13.53 4.04 12.90
C GLY A 138 12.09 4.51 12.70
N CYS A 139 11.23 3.53 12.49
CA CYS A 139 9.79 3.67 12.59
C CYS A 139 9.20 2.43 13.23
N SER A 140 8.04 2.60 13.86
CA SER A 140 7.39 1.52 14.58
C SER A 140 5.87 1.70 14.60
N VAL A 141 5.16 0.58 14.66
CA VAL A 141 3.71 0.51 14.87
C VAL A 141 3.44 -0.36 16.09
N TRP A 142 2.61 0.14 16.99
CA TRP A 142 2.10 -0.57 18.17
C TRP A 142 0.60 -0.74 18.07
N VAL A 143 0.09 -1.90 18.50
CA VAL A 143 -1.34 -2.25 18.49
C VAL A 143 -1.70 -2.98 19.78
N GLY A 144 -2.91 -2.77 20.29
CA GLY A 144 -3.44 -3.44 21.48
C GLY A 144 -4.95 -3.32 21.60
#